data_AF-A0A662A4Z3-F1
#
_entry.id   AF-A0A662A4Z3-F1
#
_cell.length_a   1.000
_cell.length_b   1.000
_cell.length_c   1.000
_cell.angle_alpha   90.00
_cell.angle_beta   90.00
_cell.angle_gamma   90.00
#
_symmetry.space_group_name_H-M   'P 1'
#
loop_
_entity.id
_entity.type
_entity.pdbx_description
1 polymer ?
#
loop_
_entity_poly.entity_id
_entity_poly.type
_entity_poly.pdbx_seq_one_letter_code
_entity_poly.pdbx_strand_id
1 'polypeptide(L)' 'MEIAEEDLEKMYDWINRMMKTDTWYPIKSEKAFDVIMHLFKEGVLLNCELDENETHIRKIDNNLISDN' A
#
# COMPACT_ATOMS: atom_id res chain seq x y z
N MET A 1 -5.56 -12.94 -13.64
CA MET A 1 -6.38 -11.74 -13.85
C MET A 1 -5.45 -10.62 -14.25
N GLU A 2 -5.79 -9.81 -15.24
CA GLU A 2 -4.98 -8.64 -15.61
C GLU A 2 -5.48 -7.44 -14.79
N ILE A 3 -4.56 -6.73 -14.12
CA ILE A 3 -4.90 -5.54 -13.32
C ILE A 3 -4.99 -4.36 -14.29
N ALA A 4 -6.10 -3.63 -14.27
CA ALA A 4 -6.24 -2.44 -15.11
C ALA A 4 -5.36 -1.30 -14.58
N GLU A 5 -4.75 -0.54 -15.49
CA GLU A 5 -3.91 0.62 -15.15
C GLU A 5 -4.67 1.66 -14.30
N GLU A 6 -5.95 1.87 -14.58
CA GLU A 6 -6.83 2.75 -13.81
C GLU A 6 -6.97 2.32 -12.34
N ASP A 7 -6.99 1.00 -12.06
CA ASP A 7 -7.06 0.49 -10.69
C ASP A 7 -5.75 0.78 -9.92
N LEU A 8 -4.60 0.67 -10.60
CA LEU A 8 -3.29 1.01 -10.05
C LEU A 8 -3.21 2.49 -9.70
N GLU A 9 -3.60 3.36 -10.63
CA GLU A 9 -3.59 4.82 -10.43
C GLU A 9 -4.48 5.24 -9.27
N LYS A 10 -5.74 4.76 -9.23
CA LYS A 10 -6.69 5.07 -8.15
C LYS A 10 -6.20 4.60 -6.79
N MET A 11 -5.63 3.39 -6.71
CA MET A 11 -5.10 2.86 -5.46
C MET A 11 -3.88 3.66 -4.99
N TYR A 12 -2.95 3.97 -5.89
CA TYR A 12 -1.78 4.78 -5.59
C TYR A 12 -2.18 6.17 -5.05
N ASP A 13 -3.12 6.83 -5.71
CA ASP A 13 -3.63 8.14 -5.29
C ASP A 13 -4.33 8.05 -3.93
N TRP A 14 -5.16 7.03 -3.70
CA TRP A 14 -5.83 6.83 -2.43
C TRP A 14 -4.84 6.62 -1.29
N ILE A 15 -3.86 5.72 -1.46
CA ILE A 15 -2.83 5.45 -0.46
C ILE A 15 -2.07 6.75 -0.13
N ASN A 16 -1.67 7.51 -1.14
CA ASN A 16 -0.83 8.68 -0.90
C ASN A 16 -1.56 9.92 -0.39
N ARG A 17 -2.83 10.12 -0.77
CA ARG A 17 -3.60 11.32 -0.39
C ARG A 17 -4.49 11.12 0.83
N MET A 18 -4.98 9.89 1.04
CA MET A 18 -6.04 9.64 2.04
C MET A 18 -5.55 8.88 3.26
N MET A 19 -4.55 8.00 3.13
CA MET A 19 -4.03 7.28 4.29
C MET A 19 -3.17 8.20 5.15
N LYS A 20 -3.42 8.13 6.46
CA LYS A 20 -2.52 8.71 7.47
C LYS A 20 -1.34 7.79 7.69
N THR A 21 -0.18 8.37 7.96
CA THR A 21 1.02 7.64 8.37
C THR A 21 0.78 6.90 9.70
N ASP A 22 1.44 5.76 9.87
CA ASP A 22 1.40 4.88 11.03
C ASP A 22 0.00 4.41 11.46
N THR A 23 -0.96 4.47 10.53
CA THR A 23 -2.34 4.00 10.72
C THR A 23 -2.61 2.80 9.83
N TRP A 24 -3.13 1.72 10.43
CA TRP A 24 -3.51 0.50 9.72
C TRP A 24 -4.87 0.64 9.04
N TYR A 25 -4.94 0.26 7.76
CA TYR A 25 -6.17 0.21 6.97
C TYR A 25 -6.41 -1.22 6.47
N PRO A 26 -7.64 -1.74 6.55
CA PRO A 26 -7.95 -3.10 6.12
C PRO A 26 -8.01 -3.21 4.58
N ILE A 27 -7.49 -4.31 4.06
CA ILE A 27 -7.62 -4.70 2.65
C ILE A 27 -8.94 -5.45 2.49
N LYS A 28 -9.86 -4.89 1.71
CA LYS A 28 -11.26 -5.35 1.66
C LYS A 28 -11.57 -6.40 0.60
N SER A 29 -10.63 -6.71 -0.28
CA SER A 29 -10.83 -7.70 -1.35
C SER A 29 -9.51 -8.22 -1.88
N GLU A 30 -9.55 -9.43 -2.46
CA GLU A 30 -8.41 -10.04 -3.18
C GLU A 30 -7.92 -9.14 -4.33
N LYS A 31 -8.84 -8.52 -5.08
CA LYS A 31 -8.47 -7.53 -6.11
C LYS A 31 -7.67 -6.35 -5.52
N ALA A 32 -8.07 -5.82 -4.36
CA ALA A 32 -7.35 -4.71 -3.74
C ALA A 32 -5.95 -5.14 -3.29
N PHE A 33 -5.83 -6.36 -2.76
CA PHE A 33 -4.55 -6.96 -2.41
C PHE A 33 -3.63 -7.08 -3.63
N ASP A 34 -4.12 -7.64 -4.74
CA ASP A 34 -3.34 -7.81 -5.97
C ASP A 34 -2.82 -6.46 -6.51
N VAL A 35 -3.66 -5.42 -6.50
CA VAL A 35 -3.29 -4.06 -6.91
C VAL A 35 -2.19 -3.49 -6.02
N ILE A 36 -2.35 -3.61 -4.69
CA ILE A 36 -1.36 -3.16 -3.71
C ILE A 36 -0.02 -3.88 -3.92
N MET A 37 -0.05 -5.20 -4.05
CA MET A 37 1.14 -6.02 -4.26
C MET A 37 1.85 -5.71 -5.58
N HIS A 38 1.10 -5.39 -6.63
CA HIS A 38 1.68 -4.93 -7.88
C HIS A 38 2.44 -3.62 -7.69
N LEU A 39 1.81 -2.62 -7.05
CA LEU A 39 2.45 -1.33 -6.77
C LEU A 39 3.72 -1.47 -5.89
N PHE A 40 3.72 -2.40 -4.94
CA PHE A 40 4.91 -2.73 -4.15
C PHE A 40 6.04 -3.33 -5.00
N LYS A 41 5.73 -4.34 -5.82
CA LYS A 41 6.72 -5.05 -6.64
C LYS A 41 7.37 -4.14 -7.67
N GLU A 42 6.62 -3.18 -8.21
CA GLU A 42 7.11 -2.15 -9.12
C GLU A 42 7.88 -1.02 -8.41
N GLY A 43 8.00 -1.05 -7.08
CA GLY A 43 8.71 -0.03 -6.30
C GLY A 43 7.99 1.33 -6.26
N VAL A 44 6.70 1.37 -6.60
CA VAL A 44 5.89 2.59 -6.60
C VAL A 44 5.51 2.98 -5.17
N LEU A 45 5.21 1.99 -4.32
CA LEU A 45 4.98 2.20 -2.88
C LEU A 45 6.27 1.93 -2.10
N LEU A 46 7.00 2.99 -1.78
CA LEU A 46 8.30 2.88 -1.08
C LEU A 46 8.17 2.75 0.45
N ASN A 47 7.08 3.24 1.03
CA ASN A 47 6.94 3.44 2.48
C ASN A 47 5.67 2.80 3.01
N CYS A 48 5.36 1.59 2.56
CA CYS A 48 4.17 0.88 3.02
C CYS A 48 4.58 -0.46 3.64
N GLU A 49 3.79 -0.93 4.58
CA GLU A 49 3.97 -2.21 5.25
C GLU A 49 2.65 -2.98 5.25
N LEU A 50 2.74 -4.29 5.10
CA LEU A 50 1.63 -5.23 5.30
C LEU A 50 1.78 -5.90 6.67
N ASP A 51 0.65 -6.22 7.32
CA ASP A 51 0.70 -7.02 8.55
C ASP A 51 1.09 -8.49 8.26
N GLU A 52 1.34 -9.27 9.31
CA GLU A 52 1.81 -10.67 9.21
C GLU A 52 0.90 -11.59 8.38
N ASN A 53 -0.38 -11.23 8.24
CA ASN A 53 -1.37 -12.00 7.51
C ASN A 53 -1.80 -11.34 6.19
N GLU A 54 -1.15 -10.25 5.80
CA GLU A 54 -1.43 -9.50 4.57
C GLU A 54 -2.86 -8.95 4.49
N THR A 55 -3.50 -8.70 5.65
CA THR A 55 -4.89 -8.22 5.74
C THR A 55 -5.01 -6.72 5.94
N HIS A 56 -3.94 -6.06 6.37
CA HIS A 56 -3.88 -4.61 6.54
C HIS A 56 -2.66 -4.03 5.85
N ILE A 57 -2.77 -2.77 5.45
CA ILE A 57 -1.69 -1.94 4.94
C ILE A 57 -1.59 -0.66 5.77
N ARG A 58 -0.36 -0.19 6.01
CA ARG A 58 -0.11 1.16 6.52
C ARG A 58 1.00 1.84 5.75
N LYS A 59 0.98 3.17 5.73
CA LYS A 59 2.14 4.00 5.37
C LYS A 59 3.03 4.17 6.58
N ILE A 60 4.33 3.97 6.43
CA ILE A 60 5.33 4.18 7.49
C ILE A 60 5.96 5.56 7.32
N ASP A 61 6.22 6.24 8.43
CA ASP A 61 7.03 7.47 8.40
C ASP A 61 8.49 7.11 8.15
N ASN A 62 9.04 7.54 7.02
CA ASN A 62 10.44 7.29 6.67
C ASN A 62 11.44 7.90 7.65
N ASN A 63 11.04 8.93 8.41
CA ASN A 63 11.90 9.52 9.42
C ASN A 63 12.15 8.55 10.60
N LEU A 64 11.34 7.49 10.75
CA LEU A 64 11.56 6.43 11.73
C LEU A 64 12.54 5.35 11.26
N ILE A 65 12.88 5.34 9.96
CA ILE A 65 13.78 4.34 9.35
C ILE A 65 15.25 4.77 9.48
N SER A 66 15.52 6.04 9.83
CA SER A 66 16.86 6.66 9.87
C SER A 66 17.60 6.65 11.22
N ASP A 67 17.08 5.96 12.25
CA ASP A 67 17.71 5.88 13.59
C ASP A 67 18.25 4.47 13.94
N ASN A 68 18.84 3.76 12.97
CA ASN A 68 19.61 2.54 13.22
C ASN A 68 20.94 2.51 12.44
#